data_AF-A0A5D3B0X5-F1
#
_entry.id   AF-A0A5D3B0X5-F1
#
_cell.length_a   1.000
_cell.length_b   1.000
_cell.length_c   1.000
_cell.angle_alpha   90.00
_cell.angle_beta   90.00
_cell.angle_gamma   90.00
#
_symmetry.space_group_name_H-M   'P 1'
#
loop_
_entity.id
_entity.type
_entity.pdbx_description
1 polymer ?
#
loop_
_entity_poly.entity_id
_entity_poly.type
_entity_poly.pdbx_seq_one_letter_code
_entity_poly.pdbx_strand_id
1 'polypeptide(L)' 'MEELCAVLGLSHTFLLTAPTGIAASNIGGATIHSVLNLTKNYDTLSNEGKAKIAHRLRAVSYLVIWAILAFPSLE' A
#
# COMPACT_ATOMS: atom_id res chain seq x y z
N MET A 1 13.56 -0.79 9.36
CA MET A 1 12.45 -1.78 9.42
C MET A 1 12.49 -2.60 10.71
N GLU A 2 13.68 -2.94 11.21
CA GLU A 2 13.88 -3.66 12.48
C GLU A 2 13.27 -2.97 13.70
N GLU A 3 13.37 -1.64 13.82
CA GLU A 3 12.75 -0.91 14.96
C GLU A 3 11.22 -0.93 14.94
N LEU A 4 10.59 -1.00 13.76
CA LEU A 4 9.12 -1.01 13.64
C LEU A 4 8.54 -2.37 14.07
N CYS A 5 9.23 -3.46 13.74
CA CYS A 5 8.88 -4.81 14.21
C CYS A 5 9.06 -4.96 15.73
N ALA A 6 10.06 -4.29 16.32
CA ALA A 6 10.32 -4.32 17.75
C ALA A 6 9.25 -3.59 18.58
N VAL A 7 8.72 -2.47 18.07
CA VAL A 7 7.69 -1.66 18.75
C VAL A 7 6.30 -2.32 18.66
N LEU A 8 6.00 -3.00 17.55
CA LEU A 8 4.62 -3.44 17.27
C LEU A 8 4.35 -4.88 17.69
N GLY A 9 5.34 -5.62 18.17
CA GLY A 9 5.16 -7.00 18.59
C GLY A 9 5.12 -7.94 17.38
N LEU A 10 5.86 -9.03 17.49
CA LEU A 10 6.05 -10.06 16.46
C LEU A 10 4.69 -10.64 16.01
N SER A 11 4.10 -10.10 14.94
CA SER A 11 3.12 -10.72 14.00
C SER A 11 2.28 -9.70 13.20
N HIS A 12 2.59 -8.41 13.20
CA HIS A 12 1.81 -7.46 12.39
C HIS A 12 2.32 -7.40 10.94
N THR A 13 1.40 -7.62 9.99
CA THR A 13 1.68 -7.44 8.56
C THR A 13 1.55 -5.96 8.21
N PHE A 14 2.68 -5.35 7.83
CA PHE A 14 2.73 -3.97 7.33
C PHE A 14 2.60 -3.97 5.82
N LEU A 15 1.72 -3.12 5.32
CA LEU A 15 1.58 -2.87 3.89
C LEU A 15 2.07 -1.46 3.59
N LEU A 16 3.28 -1.37 3.03
CA LEU A 16 3.90 -0.12 2.59
C LEU A 16 3.48 0.14 1.15
N THR A 17 2.70 1.20 0.96
CA THR A 17 2.14 1.54 -0.35
C THR A 17 2.39 2.99 -0.76
N ALA A 18 2.45 3.22 -2.06
CA ALA A 18 2.51 4.57 -2.62
C ALA A 18 1.69 4.67 -3.92
N PRO A 19 1.29 5.88 -4.37
CA PRO A 19 0.54 6.03 -5.61
C PRO A 19 1.40 5.86 -6.87
N THR A 20 2.70 6.21 -6.80
CA THR A 20 3.64 6.11 -7.94
C THR A 20 4.76 5.11 -7.65
N GLY A 21 5.33 4.53 -8.71
CA GLY A 21 6.44 3.57 -8.57
C GLY A 21 7.68 4.18 -7.89
N ILE A 22 7.98 5.45 -8.18
CA ILE A 22 9.10 6.18 -7.58
C ILE A 22 8.89 6.33 -6.07
N ALA A 23 7.71 6.78 -5.65
CA ALA A 23 7.38 6.92 -4.24
C ALA A 23 7.36 5.56 -3.51
N ALA A 24 6.92 4.49 -4.17
CA ALA A 24 6.93 3.13 -3.62
C ALA A 24 8.36 2.62 -3.41
N SER A 25 9.25 2.84 -4.38
CA SER A 25 10.66 2.45 -4.29
C SER A 25 11.37 3.13 -3.11
N ASN A 26 11.02 4.39 -2.82
CA ASN A 26 11.65 5.16 -1.73
C ASN A 26 11.33 4.61 -0.33
N ILE A 27 10.18 3.96 -0.17
CA ILE A 27 9.78 3.34 1.10
C ILE A 27 10.02 1.83 1.14
N GLY A 28 10.62 1.24 0.09
CA GLY A 28 10.76 -0.21 -0.04
C GLY A 28 9.42 -0.95 -0.15
N GLY A 29 8.40 -0.27 -0.68
CA GLY A 29 7.03 -0.77 -0.79
C GLY A 29 6.60 -1.04 -2.23
N ALA A 30 5.30 -1.15 -2.44
CA ALA A 30 4.71 -1.36 -3.77
C ALA A 30 3.60 -0.35 -4.05
N THR A 31 3.21 -0.19 -5.32
CA THR A 31 2.11 0.71 -5.63
C THR A 31 0.78 0.16 -5.14
N ILE A 32 -0.15 1.03 -4.75
CA ILE A 32 -1.52 0.61 -4.34
C ILE A 32 -2.16 -0.29 -5.42
N HIS A 33 -1.98 0.07 -6.70
CA HIS A 33 -2.50 -0.72 -7.82
C HIS A 33 -1.90 -2.13 -7.89
N SER A 34 -0.58 -2.28 -7.69
CA SER A 34 0.09 -3.57 -7.67
C SER A 34 -0.35 -4.41 -6.45
N VAL A 35 -0.38 -3.77 -5.29
CA VAL A 35 -0.74 -4.41 -4.01
C VAL A 35 -2.17 -4.90 -4.00
N LEU A 36 -3.11 -4.17 -4.59
CA LEU A 36 -4.52 -4.56 -4.63
C LEU A 36 -4.88 -5.30 -5.94
N ASN A 37 -3.92 -5.47 -6.86
CA ASN A 37 -4.14 -5.99 -8.21
C ASN A 37 -5.32 -5.27 -8.91
N LEU A 38 -5.38 -3.96 -8.74
CA LEU A 38 -6.39 -3.09 -9.35
C LEU A 38 -6.01 -2.86 -10.80
N THR A 39 -6.52 -3.72 -11.69
CA THR A 39 -6.41 -3.53 -13.15
C THR A 39 -7.48 -2.62 -13.72
N LYS A 40 -8.53 -2.31 -12.93
CA LYS A 40 -9.63 -1.40 -13.27
C LYS A 40 -10.03 -0.56 -12.05
N ASN A 41 -10.80 0.50 -12.30
CA ASN A 41 -11.47 1.27 -11.25
C ASN A 41 -12.23 0.33 -10.32
N TYR A 42 -12.08 0.52 -9.01
CA TYR A 42 -12.70 -0.34 -7.99
C TYR A 42 -14.22 -0.50 -8.20
N ASP A 43 -14.89 0.54 -8.68
CA ASP A 43 -16.32 0.54 -8.96
C ASP A 43 -16.74 -0.42 -10.08
N THR A 44 -15.81 -0.77 -10.97
CA THR A 44 -16.07 -1.69 -12.10
C THR A 44 -15.72 -3.14 -11.80
N LEU A 45 -15.22 -3.44 -10.59
CA LEU A 45 -14.92 -4.81 -10.17
C LEU A 45 -16.21 -5.59 -9.88
N SER A 46 -16.24 -6.84 -10.30
CA SER A 46 -17.26 -7.81 -9.86
C SER A 46 -17.18 -8.03 -8.34
N ASN A 47 -18.26 -8.54 -7.76
CA ASN A 47 -18.30 -8.89 -6.33
C ASN A 47 -17.17 -9.88 -5.95
N GLU A 48 -16.83 -10.79 -6.83
CA GLU A 48 -15.70 -11.72 -6.67
C GLU A 48 -14.34 -11.00 -6.63
N GLY A 49 -14.17 -9.99 -7.49
CA GLY A 49 -12.97 -9.13 -7.49
C GLY A 49 -12.84 -8.35 -6.18
N LYS A 50 -13.94 -7.78 -5.69
CA LYS A 50 -13.98 -7.08 -4.39
C LYS A 50 -13.71 -8.03 -3.22
N ALA A 51 -14.25 -9.25 -3.25
CA ALA A 51 -13.99 -10.26 -2.22
C ALA A 51 -12.52 -10.70 -2.17
N LYS A 52 -11.85 -10.83 -3.32
CA LYS A 52 -10.40 -11.12 -3.38
C LYS A 52 -9.57 -10.00 -2.76
N ILE A 53 -9.90 -8.74 -3.05
CA ILE A 53 -9.23 -7.59 -2.42
C ILE A 53 -9.45 -7.59 -0.91
N ALA A 54 -10.69 -7.77 -0.48
CA ALA A 54 -11.02 -7.85 0.95
C ALA A 54 -10.26 -8.99 1.66
N HIS A 55 -10.14 -10.15 1.02
CA HIS A 55 -9.36 -11.26 1.55
C HIS A 55 -7.87 -10.91 1.71
N ARG A 56 -7.27 -10.19 0.76
CA ARG A 56 -5.87 -9.76 0.84
C ARG A 56 -5.63 -8.73 1.95
N LEU A 57 -6.59 -7.85 2.18
CA LEU A 57 -6.51 -6.83 3.22
C LEU A 57 -6.80 -7.36 4.62
N ARG A 58 -7.50 -8.50 4.78
CA ARG A 58 -7.78 -9.10 6.11
C ARG A 58 -6.53 -9.47 6.89
N ALA A 59 -5.43 -9.78 6.21
CA ALA A 59 -4.16 -10.14 6.85
C ALA A 59 -3.29 -8.91 7.19
N VAL A 60 -3.67 -7.71 6.73
CA VAL A 60 -2.92 -6.46 6.92
C VAL A 60 -3.36 -5.80 8.21
N SER A 61 -2.41 -5.60 9.13
CA SER A 61 -2.69 -4.89 10.38
C SER A 61 -2.51 -3.38 10.24
N TYR A 62 -1.57 -2.95 9.39
CA TYR A 62 -1.23 -1.55 9.21
C TYR A 62 -1.01 -1.23 7.73
N LEU A 63 -1.68 -0.19 7.24
CA LEU A 63 -1.51 0.35 5.90
C LEU A 63 -0.79 1.69 5.99
N VAL A 64 0.40 1.76 5.38
CA VAL A 64 1.17 3.00 5.24
C VAL A 64 1.04 3.48 3.80
N ILE A 65 0.62 4.72 3.63
CA ILE A 65 0.52 5.36 2.31
C ILE A 65 1.52 6.51 2.27
N TRP A 66 2.56 6.36 1.47
CA TRP A 66 3.52 7.43 1.21
C TRP A 66 3.21 8.12 -0.10
N ALA A 67 3.12 9.44 -0.08
CA ALA A 67 3.10 10.25 -1.29
C ALA A 67 4.13 11.36 -1.12
N ILE A 68 5.06 11.45 -2.07
CA ILE A 68 5.82 12.69 -2.24
C ILE A 68 4.80 13.69 -2.77
N LEU A 69 4.40 14.64 -1.93
CA LEU A 69 3.90 15.90 -2.44
C LEU A 69 5.07 16.45 -3.25
N ALA A 70 4.93 16.47 -4.58
CA ALA A 70 5.85 17.21 -5.42
C ALA A 70 5.73 18.67 -4.95
N PHE A 71 6.63 19.10 -4.08
CA PHE A 71 6.82 20.51 -3.81
C PHE A 71 7.36 21.07 -5.13
N PRO A 72 6.62 21.93 -5.85
CA PRO A 72 7.28 22.73 -6.86
C PRO A 72 8.34 23.53 -6.10
N SER A 73 9.60 23.33 -6.47
CA SER A 73 10.68 24.24 -6.11
C SER A 73 10.19 25.65 -6.47
N LEU A 74 9.94 26.47 -5.44
CA LEU A 74 9.84 27.91 -5.59
C LEU A 74 11.25 28.38 -5.98
N GLU A 75 11.46 28.48 -7.30
CA GLU A 75 12.47 29.39 -7.86
C GLU A 75 12.02 30.85 -7.66
#